data_AF-A0A3P7PXW3-F1
#
_entry.id   AF-A0A3P7PXW3-F1
#
_cell.length_a   1.000
_cell.length_b   1.000
_cell.length_c   1.000
_cell.angle_alpha   90.00
_cell.angle_beta   90.00
_cell.angle_gamma   90.00
#
_symmetry.space_group_name_H-M   'P 1'
#
loop_
_entity.id
_entity.type
_entity.pdbx_description
1 polymer ?
#
loop_
_entity_poly.entity_id
_entity_poly.type
_entity_poly.pdbx_seq_one_letter_code
_entity_poly.pdbx_strand_id
1 'polypeptide(L)'
;MNSKFRFLKDTPRWLIKKGRGEQAARAAVYITKWSEKLTPEREQHIMAVVHKAADEELEKMKKSKKNYYFYHLFSDWKLGSYAVVFATSLFSTSFISYGIAYNMDALAGSVYINVIILGGARWAINITAASLEYSIKSIG
;
A
#
# COMPACT_ATOMS: atom_id res chain seq x y z
N MET A 1 -21.69 4.77 -16.01
CA MET A 1 -20.82 3.98 -15.12
C MET A 1 -21.49 3.92 -13.75
N ASN A 2 -21.92 2.73 -13.31
CA ASN A 2 -22.73 2.54 -12.10
C ASN A 2 -21.97 3.03 -10.85
N SER A 3 -22.57 4.03 -10.19
CA SER A 3 -22.04 4.72 -9.03
C SER A 3 -22.26 3.90 -7.76
N LYS A 4 -21.23 3.19 -7.28
CA LYS A 4 -21.28 2.60 -5.92
C LYS A 4 -20.57 3.47 -4.87
N PHE A 5 -19.75 4.44 -5.25
CA PHE A 5 -19.12 5.37 -4.31
C PHE A 5 -19.15 6.80 -4.87
N ARG A 6 -20.09 7.62 -4.36
CA ARG A 6 -20.31 8.99 -4.87
C ARG A 6 -19.14 9.94 -4.55
N PHE A 7 -18.34 9.61 -3.53
CA PHE A 7 -17.25 10.44 -3.01
C PHE A 7 -15.84 9.84 -3.21
N LEU A 8 -15.71 8.61 -3.70
CA LEU A 8 -14.40 8.02 -3.98
C LEU A 8 -14.14 7.96 -5.49
N LYS A 9 -12.95 8.42 -5.89
CA LYS A 9 -12.40 8.15 -7.21
C LYS A 9 -11.54 6.90 -7.13
N ASP A 10 -11.56 6.08 -8.17
CA ASP A 10 -10.61 4.98 -8.31
C ASP A 10 -9.17 5.52 -8.36
N THR A 11 -8.21 4.68 -7.99
CA THR A 11 -6.79 5.10 -8.00
C THR A 11 -6.34 5.45 -9.42
N PRO A 12 -5.59 6.57 -9.62
CA PRO A 12 -5.11 6.96 -10.95
C PRO A 12 -4.33 5.84 -11.65
N ARG A 13 -3.52 5.08 -10.90
CA ARG A 13 -2.76 3.94 -11.41
C ARG A 13 -3.65 2.83 -11.98
N TRP A 14 -4.76 2.51 -11.33
CA TRP A 14 -5.71 1.50 -11.84
C TRP A 14 -6.42 2.00 -13.10
N LEU A 15 -6.83 3.26 -13.12
CA LEU A 15 -7.49 3.89 -14.27
C LEU A 15 -6.58 3.94 -15.50
N ILE A 16 -5.29 4.27 -15.31
CA ILE A 16 -4.25 4.21 -16.35
C ILE A 16 -4.16 2.78 -16.91
N LYS A 17 -4.06 1.77 -16.03
CA LYS A 17 -3.98 0.36 -16.47
C LYS A 17 -5.22 -0.16 -17.19
N LYS A 18 -6.37 0.53 -17.07
CA LYS A 18 -7.61 0.21 -17.79
C LYS A 18 -7.77 1.04 -19.07
N GLY A 19 -6.77 1.83 -19.47
CA GLY A 19 -6.84 2.71 -20.63
C GLY A 19 -7.75 3.92 -20.43
N ARG A 20 -8.08 4.28 -19.18
CA ARG A 20 -8.96 5.40 -18.83
C ARG A 20 -8.16 6.62 -18.38
N GLY A 21 -7.27 7.12 -19.26
CA GLY A 21 -6.33 8.21 -18.93
C GLY A 21 -7.01 9.49 -18.45
N GLU A 22 -8.08 9.92 -19.10
CA GLU A 22 -8.86 11.10 -18.71
C GLU A 22 -9.45 11.00 -17.29
N GLN A 23 -9.98 9.82 -16.94
CA GLN A 23 -10.51 9.59 -15.60
C GLN A 23 -9.39 9.57 -14.56
N ALA A 24 -8.22 9.03 -14.93
CA ALA A 24 -7.03 9.01 -14.07
C ALA A 24 -6.55 10.43 -13.76
N ALA A 25 -6.51 11.32 -14.76
CA ALA A 25 -6.11 12.71 -14.59
C ALA A 25 -7.05 13.45 -13.62
N ARG A 26 -8.37 13.30 -13.82
CA ARG A 26 -9.38 13.87 -12.91
C ARG A 26 -9.30 13.28 -11.50
N ALA A 27 -9.02 11.98 -11.37
CA ALA A 27 -8.83 11.34 -10.07
C ALA A 27 -7.57 11.86 -9.36
N ALA A 28 -6.47 12.05 -10.08
CA ALA A 28 -5.23 12.61 -9.52
C ALA A 28 -5.45 14.02 -8.98
N VAL A 29 -6.05 14.90 -9.79
CA VAL A 29 -6.40 16.27 -9.36
C VAL A 29 -7.33 16.26 -8.15
N TYR A 30 -8.34 15.39 -8.14
CA TYR A 30 -9.26 15.26 -7.00
C TYR A 30 -8.53 14.87 -5.71
N ILE A 31 -7.61 13.90 -5.76
CA ILE A 31 -6.84 13.44 -4.60
C ILE A 31 -5.87 14.54 -4.14
N THR A 32 -5.17 15.22 -5.06
CA THR A 32 -4.23 16.31 -4.71
C THR A 32 -4.94 17.48 -4.01
N LYS A 33 -6.22 17.71 -4.32
CA LYS A 33 -7.06 18.73 -3.66
C LYS A 33 -7.22 18.53 -2.16
N TRP A 34 -7.10 17.29 -1.69
CA TRP A 34 -7.12 16.97 -0.27
C TRP A 34 -5.78 17.18 0.42
N SER A 35 -4.68 17.17 -0.33
CA SER A 35 -3.32 17.30 0.22
C SER A 35 -2.86 18.76 0.26
N GLU A 36 -3.07 19.52 -0.81
CA GLU A 36 -2.47 20.85 -0.99
C GLU A 36 -3.38 21.79 -1.80
N LYS A 37 -3.09 23.10 -1.75
CA LYS A 37 -3.78 24.09 -2.60
C LYS A 37 -3.43 23.84 -4.07
N LEU A 38 -4.46 23.63 -4.88
CA LEU A 38 -4.34 23.47 -6.33
C LEU A 38 -4.36 24.84 -7.01
N THR A 39 -3.24 25.21 -7.64
CA THR A 39 -3.20 26.31 -8.61
C THR A 39 -3.58 25.78 -10.01
N PRO A 40 -4.14 26.63 -10.88
CA PRO A 40 -4.53 26.22 -12.24
C PRO A 40 -3.36 25.63 -13.06
N GLU A 41 -2.16 26.20 -12.91
CA GLU A 41 -0.94 25.71 -13.58
C GLU A 41 -0.56 24.30 -13.13
N ARG A 42 -0.68 24.02 -11.82
CA ARG A 42 -0.37 22.70 -11.27
C ARG A 42 -1.41 21.66 -11.64
N GLU A 43 -2.68 22.05 -11.74
CA GLU A 43 -3.75 21.19 -12.25
C GLU A 43 -3.43 20.74 -13.67
N GLN A 44 -3.08 21.69 -14.55
CA GLN A 44 -2.67 21.39 -15.93
C GLN A 44 -1.43 20.50 -15.98
N HIS A 45 -0.44 20.78 -15.13
CA HIS A 45 0.77 19.95 -15.03
C HIS A 45 0.45 18.51 -14.61
N ILE A 46 -0.39 18.32 -13.58
CA ILE A 46 -0.82 16.99 -13.11
C ILE A 46 -1.56 16.26 -14.23
N MET A 47 -2.50 16.93 -14.91
CA MET A 47 -3.21 16.33 -16.03
C MET A 47 -2.23 15.90 -17.13
N ALA A 48 -1.32 16.78 -17.54
CA ALA A 48 -0.33 16.47 -18.59
C ALA A 48 0.56 15.28 -18.23
N VAL A 49 1.07 15.22 -16.99
CA VAL A 49 1.90 14.10 -16.50
C VAL A 49 1.11 12.79 -16.50
N VAL A 50 -0.14 12.82 -16.03
CA VAL A 50 -0.99 11.62 -15.98
C VAL A 50 -1.38 11.15 -17.38
N HIS A 51 -1.68 12.07 -18.30
CA HIS A 51 -1.93 11.73 -19.70
C HIS A 51 -0.72 11.08 -20.36
N LYS A 52 0.47 11.68 -20.21
CA LYS A 52 1.71 11.11 -20.71
C LYS A 52 1.96 9.71 -20.15
N ALA A 53 1.78 9.53 -18.84
CA ALA A 53 1.91 8.21 -18.21
C ALA A 53 0.87 7.20 -18.70
N ALA A 54 -0.35 7.66 -18.99
CA ALA A 54 -1.40 6.82 -19.56
C ALA A 54 -1.04 6.35 -20.97
N ASP A 55 -0.53 7.24 -21.80
CA ASP A 55 -0.12 6.93 -23.18
C ASP A 55 1.08 5.98 -23.21
N GLU A 56 2.09 6.22 -22.37
CA GLU A 56 3.24 5.33 -22.22
C GLU A 56 2.84 3.92 -21.78
N GLU A 57 1.92 3.81 -20.81
CA GLU A 57 1.43 2.52 -20.34
C GLU A 57 0.58 1.83 -21.41
N LEU A 58 -0.25 2.57 -22.15
CA LEU A 58 -1.02 2.04 -23.27
C LEU A 58 -0.11 1.43 -24.35
N GLU A 59 0.97 2.12 -24.70
CA GLU A 59 1.96 1.62 -25.65
C GLU A 59 2.70 0.38 -25.13
N LYS A 60 3.04 0.33 -23.83
CA LYS A 60 3.60 -0.88 -23.20
C LYS A 60 2.61 -2.05 -23.24
N MET A 61 1.33 -1.81 -22.98
CA MET A 61 0.30 -2.85 -23.03
C MET A 61 0.07 -3.38 -24.44
N LYS A 62 0.13 -2.52 -25.46
CA LYS A 62 0.07 -2.96 -26.87
C LYS A 62 1.25 -3.87 -27.23
N LYS A 63 2.46 -3.53 -26.76
CA LYS A 63 3.69 -4.28 -27.05
C LYS A 63 3.84 -5.55 -26.20
N SER A 64 3.31 -5.57 -24.99
CA SER A 64 3.48 -6.65 -24.02
C SER A 64 2.14 -7.28 -23.64
N LYS A 65 1.74 -8.34 -24.33
CA LYS A 65 0.61 -9.20 -23.95
C LYS A 65 0.97 -10.26 -22.89
N LYS A 66 1.90 -9.95 -21.97
CA LYS A 66 2.29 -10.91 -20.94
C LYS A 66 1.25 -10.93 -19.81
N ASN A 67 0.56 -12.07 -19.69
CA ASN A 67 -0.29 -12.34 -18.55
C ASN A 67 0.59 -12.83 -17.39
N TYR A 68 0.69 -12.03 -16.33
CA TYR A 68 1.38 -12.42 -15.12
C TYR A 68 0.41 -13.18 -14.19
N TYR A 69 0.90 -14.26 -13.62
CA TYR A 69 0.21 -15.15 -12.70
C TYR A 69 1.01 -15.29 -11.42
N PHE A 70 0.38 -15.80 -10.36
CA PHE A 70 0.99 -15.84 -9.02
C PHE A 70 2.33 -16.60 -8.98
N TYR A 71 2.47 -17.69 -9.73
CA TYR A 71 3.72 -18.46 -9.78
C TYR A 71 4.89 -17.68 -10.39
N HIS A 72 4.63 -16.66 -11.21
CA HIS A 72 5.68 -15.79 -11.74
C HIS A 72 6.37 -14.96 -10.66
N LEU A 73 5.72 -14.78 -9.50
CA LEU A 73 6.33 -14.15 -8.34
C LEU A 73 7.56 -14.94 -7.84
N PHE A 74 7.50 -16.27 -7.93
CA PHE A 74 8.58 -17.16 -7.52
C PHE A 74 9.54 -17.51 -8.65
N SER A 75 9.23 -17.10 -9.89
CA SER A 75 10.14 -17.31 -11.03
C SER A 75 11.34 -16.35 -11.01
N ASP A 76 11.16 -15.15 -10.43
CA ASP A 76 12.26 -14.21 -10.20
C ASP A 76 12.74 -14.35 -8.75
N TRP A 77 14.03 -14.65 -8.57
CA TRP A 77 14.63 -14.87 -7.25
C TRP A 77 14.51 -13.66 -6.32
N LYS A 78 14.53 -12.43 -6.85
CA LYS A 78 14.36 -11.22 -6.04
C LYS A 78 12.93 -11.11 -5.52
N LEU A 79 11.95 -11.30 -6.39
CA LEU A 79 10.53 -11.27 -6.02
C LEU A 79 10.16 -12.43 -5.10
N GLY A 80 10.72 -13.62 -5.36
CA GLY A 80 10.54 -14.80 -4.52
C GLY A 80 11.11 -14.59 -3.12
N SER A 81 12.31 -14.03 -3.00
CA SER A 81 12.91 -13.66 -1.71
C SER A 81 12.01 -12.72 -0.90
N TYR A 82 11.52 -11.65 -1.53
CA TYR A 82 10.58 -10.73 -0.86
C TYR A 82 9.29 -11.45 -0.41
N ALA A 83 8.75 -12.34 -1.24
CA ALA A 83 7.57 -13.12 -0.89
C ALA A 83 7.81 -14.05 0.31
N VAL A 84 8.97 -14.71 0.37
CA VAL A 84 9.35 -15.61 1.48
C VAL A 84 9.57 -14.85 2.78
N VAL A 85 10.26 -13.70 2.73
CA VAL A 85 10.45 -12.84 3.91
C VAL A 85 9.10 -12.35 4.43
N PHE A 86 8.22 -11.90 3.53
CA PHE A 86 6.88 -11.46 3.88
C PHE A 86 6.04 -12.59 4.48
N ALA A 87 6.03 -13.77 3.87
CA ALA A 87 5.30 -14.94 4.37
C ALA A 87 5.80 -15.40 5.75
N THR A 88 7.13 -15.48 5.94
CA THR A 88 7.74 -15.84 7.23
C THR A 88 7.41 -14.82 8.31
N SER A 89 7.36 -13.52 7.97
CA SER A 89 7.00 -12.46 8.91
C SER A 89 5.55 -12.56 9.37
N LEU A 90 4.63 -12.79 8.43
CA LEU A 90 3.21 -13.01 8.74
C LEU A 90 3.02 -14.29 9.56
N PHE A 91 3.65 -15.40 9.15
CA PHE A 91 3.60 -16.66 9.87
C PHE A 91 4.12 -16.51 11.31
N SER A 92 5.29 -15.91 11.50
CA SER A 92 5.87 -15.70 12.83
C SER A 92 4.96 -14.84 13.70
N THR A 93 4.39 -13.77 13.15
CA THR A 93 3.45 -12.90 13.87
C THR A 93 2.19 -13.65 14.31
N SER A 94 1.61 -14.46 13.41
CA SER A 94 0.46 -15.31 13.72
C SER A 94 0.79 -16.38 14.74
N PHE A 95 1.95 -17.04 14.61
CA PHE A 95 2.40 -18.09 15.51
C PHE A 95 2.64 -17.57 16.93
N ILE A 96 3.34 -16.44 17.07
CA ILE A 96 3.53 -15.77 18.37
C ILE A 96 2.19 -15.36 18.97
N SER A 97 1.31 -14.75 18.17
CA SER A 97 -0.01 -14.33 18.66
C SER A 97 -0.86 -15.51 19.14
N TYR A 98 -0.81 -16.63 18.41
CA TYR A 98 -1.48 -17.87 18.79
C TYR A 98 -0.88 -18.48 20.06
N GLY A 99 0.46 -18.56 20.15
CA GLY A 99 1.16 -19.10 21.33
C GLY A 99 0.86 -18.30 22.60
N ILE A 100 0.77 -16.97 22.49
CA ILE A 100 0.34 -16.10 23.60
C ILE A 100 -1.11 -16.36 23.95
N ALA A 101 -2.01 -16.42 22.97
CA ALA A 101 -3.43 -16.68 23.21
C ALA A 101 -3.67 -18.04 23.90
N TYR A 102 -2.90 -19.07 23.53
CA TYR A 102 -3.01 -20.41 24.10
C TYR A 102 -2.47 -20.50 25.53
N ASN A 103 -1.37 -19.80 25.84
CA ASN A 103 -0.76 -19.81 27.17
C ASN A 103 -1.30 -18.69 28.07
N MET A 104 -2.30 -17.93 27.62
CA MET A 104 -2.74 -16.70 28.29
C MET A 104 -3.26 -16.93 29.72
N ASP A 105 -3.82 -18.13 29.98
CA ASP A 105 -4.29 -18.56 31.30
C ASP A 105 -3.15 -19.01 32.23
N ALA A 106 -1.99 -19.36 31.68
CA ALA A 106 -0.81 -19.82 32.42
C ALA A 106 0.21 -18.69 32.72
N LEU A 107 0.06 -17.52 32.09
CA LEU A 107 0.87 -16.35 32.42
C LEU A 107 0.44 -15.75 33.76
N ALA A 108 1.40 -15.40 34.62
CA ALA A 108 1.14 -14.73 35.89
C ALA A 108 0.48 -13.35 35.66
N GLY A 109 -0.68 -13.13 36.28
CA GLY A 109 -1.46 -11.89 36.17
C GLY A 109 -2.87 -12.13 35.60
N SER A 110 -3.65 -11.07 35.40
CA SER A 110 -4.93 -11.21 34.69
C SER A 110 -4.71 -11.19 33.18
N VAL A 111 -5.47 -12.03 32.47
CA VAL A 111 -5.52 -12.08 31.01
C VAL A 111 -5.62 -10.69 30.39
N TYR A 112 -6.41 -9.80 31.01
CA TYR A 112 -6.62 -8.43 30.55
C TYR A 112 -5.35 -7.57 30.58
N ILE A 113 -4.51 -7.69 31.62
CA ILE A 113 -3.26 -6.93 31.72
C ILE A 113 -2.25 -7.39 30.67
N ASN A 114 -2.17 -8.70 30.43
CA ASN A 114 -1.28 -9.26 29.40
C ASN A 114 -1.65 -8.77 27.99
N VAL A 115 -2.95 -8.70 27.67
CA VAL A 115 -3.45 -8.17 26.40
C VAL A 115 -3.13 -6.67 26.25
N ILE A 116 -3.30 -5.88 27.31
CA ILE A 116 -2.98 -4.45 27.32
C ILE A 116 -1.48 -4.21 27.08
N ILE A 117 -0.60 -4.95 27.76
CA ILE A 117 0.85 -4.82 27.60
C ILE A 117 1.27 -5.23 26.17
N LEU A 118 0.75 -6.35 25.66
CA LEU A 118 1.06 -6.81 24.30
C LEU A 118 0.58 -5.81 23.23
N GLY A 119 -0.64 -5.30 23.39
CA GLY A 119 -1.18 -4.26 22.52
C GLY A 119 -0.33 -3.00 22.59
N GLY A 120 -0.06 -2.51 23.80
CA GLY A 120 0.74 -1.30 24.05
C GLY A 120 2.14 -1.39 23.47
N ALA A 121 2.85 -2.51 23.68
CA ALA A 121 4.18 -2.74 23.12
C ALA A 121 4.18 -2.70 21.59
N ARG A 122 3.18 -3.30 20.94
CA ARG A 122 3.04 -3.28 19.47
C ARG A 122 2.87 -1.85 18.94
N TRP A 123 2.00 -1.05 19.56
CA TRP A 123 1.81 0.34 19.19
C TRP A 123 3.05 1.19 19.47
N ALA A 124 3.72 0.97 20.60
CA ALA A 124 4.95 1.68 20.96
C ALA A 124 6.06 1.45 19.92
N ILE A 125 6.32 0.19 19.52
CA ILE A 125 7.32 -0.14 18.49
C ILE A 125 6.99 0.56 17.17
N ASN A 126 5.73 0.52 16.74
CA ASN A 126 5.31 1.15 15.47
C ASN A 126 5.47 2.68 15.51
N ILE A 127 5.12 3.33 16.63
CA ILE A 127 5.30 4.77 16.80
C ILE A 127 6.79 5.13 16.81
N THR A 128 7.63 4.36 17.49
CA THR A 128 9.09 4.57 17.48
C THR A 128 9.66 4.42 16.08
N ALA A 129 9.27 3.39 15.33
CA ALA A 129 9.72 3.18 13.96
C ALA A 129 9.30 4.34 13.03
N ALA A 130 8.03 4.75 13.09
CA ALA A 130 7.53 5.90 12.31
C ALA A 130 8.24 7.21 12.69
N SER A 131 8.54 7.40 13.98
CA SER A 131 9.27 8.58 14.46
C SER A 131 10.72 8.59 13.97
N LEU A 132 11.38 7.43 13.94
CA LEU A 132 12.73 7.26 13.41
C LEU A 132 12.77 7.54 11.90
N GLU A 133 11.80 7.02 11.15
CA GLU A 133 11.67 7.28 9.71
C GLU A 133 11.46 8.77 9.42
N TYR A 134 10.61 9.45 10.20
CA TYR A 134 10.42 10.90 10.08
C TYR A 134 11.68 11.71 10.43
N SER A 135 12.45 11.27 11.43
CA SER A 135 13.67 11.95 11.86
C SER A 135 14.84 11.74 10.91
N ILE A 136 14.92 10.58 10.24
CA ILE A 136 15.96 10.24 9.27
C ILE A 136 15.42 10.53 7.87
N LYS A 137 15.22 11.82 7.53
CA LYS A 137 14.87 12.27 6.17
C LYS A 137 15.94 11.97 5.08
N SER A 138 17.00 11.25 5.42
CA SER A 138 18.22 11.10 4.59
C SER A 138 18.42 9.70 3.99
N ILE A 139 17.46 8.79 4.09
CA ILE A 139 17.54 7.49 3.41
C ILE A 139 16.23 7.23 2.68
N GLY A 140 16.00 8.04 1.64
CA GLY A 140 15.00 7.85 0.60
C GLY A 140 15.61 8.22 -0.73
#